data_AF-A0A836RRF2-F1
#
_entry.id   AF-A0A836RRF2-F1
#
_cell.length_a   1.000
_cell.length_b   1.000
_cell.length_c   1.000
_cell.angle_alpha   90.00
_cell.angle_beta   90.00
_cell.angle_gamma   90.00
#
_symmetry.space_group_name_H-M   'P 1'
#
loop_
_entity.id
_entity.type
_entity.pdbx_description
1 polymer ?
#
loop_
_entity_poly.entity_id
_entity_poly.type
_entity_poly.pdbx_seq_one_letter_code
_entity_poly.pdbx_strand_id
1 'polypeptide(L)'
;MEKRIRDFLKDKGATLVGFCQTEGIRTYGEIRLLPYAISAGIRLSETVLETVTDRPSLIYKHHYRTINHYLDQLALRITRFLEDHGYQALPIGASQTIDWERQLGHLSHLEIGRRAGLGWIGRSGLLINPRYGAQVRYVSILTDLELPTVKELPFGCGDCYKCLDGCPARA
;
A
#
# COMPACT_ATOMS: atom_id res chain seq x y z
N MET A 1 0.44 4.09 -21.65
CA MET A 1 1.19 4.57 -20.47
C MET A 1 1.26 3.52 -19.36
N GLU A 2 0.13 2.87 -19.03
CA GLU A 2 0.04 1.84 -17.98
C GLU A 2 1.21 0.83 -17.95
N LYS A 3 1.47 0.12 -19.06
CA LYS A 3 2.56 -0.88 -19.12
C LYS A 3 3.92 -0.28 -18.75
N ARG A 4 4.21 0.95 -19.19
CA ARG A 4 5.48 1.64 -18.86
C ARG A 4 5.59 1.90 -17.36
N ILE A 5 4.50 2.28 -16.69
CA ILE A 5 4.46 2.48 -15.23
C ILE A 5 4.68 1.16 -14.50
N ARG A 6 4.00 0.09 -14.91
CA ARG A 6 4.18 -1.25 -14.32
C ARG A 6 5.62 -1.72 -14.46
N ASP A 7 6.17 -1.61 -15.67
CA ASP A 7 7.54 -2.04 -15.96
C ASP A 7 8.54 -1.19 -15.17
N PHE A 8 8.35 0.13 -15.10
CA PHE A 8 9.19 1.05 -14.32
C PHE A 8 9.20 0.73 -12.82
N LEU A 9 8.04 0.48 -12.23
CA LEU A 9 7.93 0.17 -10.80
C LEU A 9 8.51 -1.22 -10.49
N LYS A 10 8.26 -2.20 -11.35
CA LYS A 10 8.80 -3.57 -11.19
C LYS A 10 10.32 -3.61 -11.35
N ASP A 11 10.87 -2.90 -12.34
CA ASP A 11 12.32 -2.72 -12.51
C ASP A 11 12.97 -2.15 -11.23
N LYS A 12 12.23 -1.28 -10.53
CA LYS A 12 12.63 -0.68 -9.26
C LYS A 12 12.10 -1.44 -8.05
N GLY A 13 11.96 -2.75 -8.17
CA GLY A 13 11.73 -3.66 -7.04
C GLY A 13 10.30 -3.78 -6.54
N ALA A 14 9.31 -3.07 -7.12
CA ALA A 14 7.90 -3.25 -6.73
C ALA A 14 7.45 -4.69 -6.95
N THR A 15 6.97 -5.34 -5.89
CA THR A 15 6.40 -6.69 -5.97
C THR A 15 5.00 -6.67 -6.57
N LEU A 16 4.21 -5.66 -6.20
CA LEU A 16 2.83 -5.48 -6.66
C LEU A 16 2.66 -4.06 -7.21
N VAL A 17 1.86 -3.94 -8.27
CA VAL A 17 1.45 -2.66 -8.84
C VAL A 17 -0.02 -2.76 -9.25
N GLY A 18 -0.83 -1.82 -8.80
CA GLY A 18 -2.25 -1.74 -9.13
C GLY A 18 -2.70 -0.31 -9.35
N PHE A 19 -3.86 -0.15 -9.98
CA PHE A 19 -4.42 1.16 -10.34
C PHE A 19 -5.90 1.22 -10.00
N CYS A 20 -6.38 2.38 -9.54
CA CYS A 20 -7.80 2.58 -9.29
C CYS A 20 -8.19 4.05 -9.44
N GLN A 21 -9.50 4.29 -9.50
CA GLN A 21 -10.08 5.62 -9.27
C GLN A 21 -10.10 5.96 -7.78
N THR A 22 -10.09 7.26 -7.48
CA THR A 22 -10.03 7.78 -6.11
C THR A 22 -11.36 8.31 -5.61
N GLU A 23 -12.40 8.31 -6.44
CA GLU A 23 -13.72 8.79 -6.07
C GLU A 23 -14.23 8.11 -4.79
N GLY A 24 -14.65 8.91 -3.80
CA GLY A 24 -15.12 8.40 -2.51
C GLY A 24 -14.01 7.90 -1.56
N ILE A 25 -12.73 8.06 -1.88
CA ILE A 25 -11.64 7.85 -0.91
C ILE A 25 -11.64 9.00 0.09
N ARG A 26 -11.70 8.65 1.38
CA ARG A 26 -11.53 9.61 2.47
C ARG A 26 -10.10 10.09 2.55
N THR A 27 -9.94 11.40 2.65
CA THR A 27 -8.65 12.08 2.78
C THR A 27 -8.63 12.95 4.04
N TYR A 28 -7.43 13.19 4.56
CA TYR A 28 -7.20 13.97 5.77
C TYR A 28 -5.98 14.89 5.59
N GLY A 29 -6.02 16.04 6.26
CA GLY A 29 -5.00 17.08 6.12
C GLY A 29 -5.06 17.80 4.76
N GLU A 30 -4.02 18.55 4.45
CA GLU A 30 -3.94 19.41 3.27
C GLU A 30 -3.42 18.64 2.04
N ILE A 31 -4.24 17.73 1.51
CA ILE A 31 -3.94 17.02 0.26
C ILE A 31 -4.99 17.25 -0.81
N ARG A 32 -4.55 17.34 -2.06
CA ARG A 32 -5.44 17.38 -3.23
C ARG A 32 -5.70 15.97 -3.73
N LEU A 33 -6.97 15.55 -3.73
CA LEU A 33 -7.37 14.27 -4.32
C LEU A 33 -7.39 14.40 -5.86
N LEU A 34 -6.50 13.67 -6.52
CA LEU A 34 -6.46 13.52 -7.98
C LEU A 34 -7.27 12.27 -8.39
N PRO A 35 -7.86 12.21 -9.59
CA PRO A 35 -8.90 11.24 -9.95
C PRO A 35 -8.44 9.77 -9.99
N TYR A 36 -7.15 9.51 -10.17
CA TYR A 36 -6.58 8.17 -10.22
C TYR A 36 -5.49 7.97 -9.18
N ALA A 37 -5.25 6.72 -8.81
CA ALA A 37 -4.18 6.33 -7.91
C ALA A 37 -3.42 5.12 -8.44
N ILE A 38 -2.11 5.13 -8.20
CA ILE A 38 -1.20 4.01 -8.36
C ILE A 38 -0.90 3.47 -6.97
N SER A 39 -1.11 2.17 -6.77
CA SER A 39 -0.65 1.44 -5.57
C SER A 39 0.57 0.62 -5.92
N ALA A 40 1.68 0.82 -5.21
CA ALA A 40 2.86 0.00 -5.32
C ALA A 40 3.10 -0.73 -3.99
N GLY A 41 3.45 -2.01 -4.05
CA GLY A 41 3.67 -2.86 -2.89
C GLY A 41 5.03 -3.56 -2.90
N ILE A 42 5.65 -3.68 -1.73
CA ILE A 42 6.90 -4.42 -1.51
C ILE A 42 6.62 -5.55 -0.51
N ARG A 43 6.92 -6.79 -0.89
CA ARG A 43 6.85 -7.93 0.02
C ARG A 43 7.98 -7.83 1.05
N LEU A 44 7.64 -8.05 2.32
CA LEU A 44 8.58 -8.14 3.41
C LEU A 44 9.40 -9.43 3.34
N SER A 45 10.60 -9.41 3.91
CA SER A 45 11.43 -10.60 4.07
C SER A 45 10.75 -11.60 5.01
N GLU A 46 10.56 -12.82 4.53
CA GLU A 46 9.95 -13.92 5.30
C GLU A 46 10.80 -14.27 6.53
N THR A 47 12.11 -14.35 6.37
CA THR A 47 13.03 -14.62 7.49
C THR A 47 13.02 -13.51 8.55
N VAL A 48 12.75 -12.25 8.17
CA VAL A 48 12.54 -11.17 9.14
C VAL A 48 11.18 -11.32 9.82
N LEU A 49 10.13 -11.71 9.10
CA LEU A 49 8.80 -11.93 9.67
C LEU A 49 8.77 -13.09 10.68
N GLU A 50 9.53 -14.16 10.44
CA GLU A 50 9.68 -15.29 11.37
C GLU A 50 10.22 -14.88 12.75
N THR A 51 10.90 -13.73 12.85
CA THR A 51 11.39 -13.19 14.13
C THR A 51 10.29 -12.53 14.97
N VAL A 52 9.08 -12.34 14.41
CA VAL A 52 7.93 -11.76 15.10
C VAL A 52 7.10 -12.88 15.71
N THR A 53 7.12 -12.98 17.04
CA THR A 53 6.36 -14.00 17.78
C THR A 53 5.18 -13.36 18.51
N ASP A 54 5.43 -12.50 19.49
CA ASP A 54 4.42 -11.77 20.29
C ASP A 54 4.46 -10.25 20.05
N ARG A 55 5.58 -9.75 19.52
CA ARG A 55 5.82 -8.31 19.32
C ARG A 55 6.80 -8.08 18.16
N PRO A 56 6.85 -6.86 17.60
CA PRO A 56 7.88 -6.48 16.65
C PRO A 56 9.30 -6.67 17.22
N SER A 57 10.12 -7.49 16.56
CA SER A 57 11.55 -7.60 16.86
C SER A 57 12.31 -6.33 16.42
N LEU A 58 13.53 -6.14 16.93
CA LEU A 58 14.37 -5.00 16.50
C LEU A 58 14.71 -5.08 15.01
N ILE A 59 14.98 -6.28 14.50
CA ILE A 59 15.28 -6.49 13.08
C ILE A 59 14.04 -6.24 12.22
N TYR A 60 12.85 -6.65 12.67
CA TYR A 60 11.60 -6.32 12.00
C TYR A 60 11.37 -4.81 11.97
N LYS A 61 11.56 -4.12 13.10
CA LYS A 61 11.40 -2.65 13.17
C LYS A 61 12.34 -1.92 12.21
N HIS A 62 13.60 -2.37 12.11
CA HIS A 62 14.55 -1.81 11.15
C HIS A 62 14.11 -2.09 9.71
N HIS A 63 13.79 -3.35 9.38
CA HIS A 63 13.33 -3.75 8.05
C HIS A 63 12.09 -2.96 7.62
N TYR A 64 11.10 -2.84 8.49
CA TYR A 64 9.88 -2.06 8.25
C TYR A 64 10.18 -0.60 7.88
N ARG A 65 11.07 0.07 8.63
CA ARG A 65 11.47 1.46 8.36
C ARG A 65 12.21 1.57 7.02
N THR A 66 13.11 0.65 6.73
CA THR A 66 13.86 0.61 5.47
C THR A 66 12.92 0.40 4.28
N ILE A 67 11.93 -0.48 4.39
CA ILE A 67 10.93 -0.70 3.34
C ILE A 67 10.04 0.52 3.14
N ASN A 68 9.59 1.19 4.20
CA ASN A 68 8.82 2.43 4.05
C ASN A 68 9.65 3.52 3.36
N HIS A 69 10.91 3.70 3.76
CA HIS A 69 11.80 4.66 3.09
C HIS A 69 11.99 4.30 1.61
N TYR A 70 12.18 3.03 1.28
CA TYR A 70 12.29 2.57 -0.11
C TYR A 70 11.03 2.84 -0.92
N LEU A 71 9.86 2.59 -0.32
CA LEU A 71 8.55 2.89 -0.91
C LEU A 71 8.40 4.40 -1.17
N ASP A 72 8.83 5.26 -0.26
CA ASP A 72 8.83 6.72 -0.46
C ASP A 72 9.75 7.13 -1.62
N GLN A 73 10.95 6.53 -1.71
CA GLN A 73 11.84 6.75 -2.85
C GLN A 73 11.23 6.27 -4.18
N LEU A 74 10.51 5.14 -4.16
CA LEU A 74 9.80 4.63 -5.32
C LEU A 74 8.67 5.58 -5.74
N ALA A 75 7.90 6.09 -4.77
CA ALA A 75 6.84 7.07 -4.98
C ALA A 75 7.38 8.37 -5.59
N LEU A 76 8.48 8.91 -5.06
CA LEU A 76 9.13 10.10 -5.60
C LEU A 76 9.58 9.89 -7.06
N ARG A 77 10.18 8.74 -7.37
CA ARG A 77 10.66 8.42 -8.73
C ARG A 77 9.52 8.31 -9.74
N ILE A 78 8.41 7.66 -9.37
CA ILE A 78 7.27 7.56 -10.29
C ILE A 78 6.52 8.89 -10.42
N THR A 79 6.40 9.68 -9.35
CA THR A 79 5.88 11.05 -9.42
C THR A 79 6.66 11.86 -10.43
N ARG A 80 8.00 11.86 -10.35
CA ARG A 80 8.83 12.59 -11.30
C ARG A 80 8.65 12.08 -12.73
N PHE A 81 8.58 10.76 -12.91
CA PHE A 81 8.31 10.16 -14.21
C PHE A 81 6.98 10.62 -14.80
N LEU A 82 5.92 10.74 -14.00
CA LEU A 82 4.62 11.24 -14.45
C LEU A 82 4.66 12.72 -14.82
N GLU A 83 5.31 13.53 -13.98
CA GLU A 83 5.49 14.98 -14.21
C GLU A 83 6.29 15.26 -15.49
N ASP A 84 7.36 14.50 -15.75
CA ASP A 84 8.16 14.60 -16.99
C ASP A 84 7.34 14.23 -18.25
N HIS A 85 6.19 13.59 -18.08
CA HIS A 85 5.25 13.29 -19.17
C HIS A 85 4.00 14.19 -19.16
N GLY A 86 4.00 15.27 -18.36
CA GLY A 86 2.95 16.29 -18.36
C GLY A 86 1.74 16.00 -17.47
N TYR A 87 1.83 15.02 -16.57
CA TYR A 87 0.77 14.69 -15.62
C TYR A 87 1.04 15.28 -14.23
N GLN A 88 -0.02 15.60 -13.50
CA GLN A 88 0.10 15.92 -12.08
C GLN A 88 0.19 14.62 -11.28
N ALA A 89 1.07 14.60 -10.28
CA ALA A 89 1.20 13.47 -9.38
C ALA A 89 1.50 13.93 -7.95
N LEU A 90 0.88 13.26 -6.97
CA LEU A 90 1.08 13.51 -5.55
C LEU A 90 1.48 12.20 -4.85
N PRO A 91 2.74 12.05 -4.40
CA PRO A 91 3.15 10.90 -3.62
C PRO A 91 2.60 11.03 -2.19
N ILE A 92 2.02 9.95 -1.67
CA ILE A 92 1.58 9.86 -0.27
C ILE A 92 2.56 9.00 0.50
N GLY A 93 3.18 9.56 1.54
CA GLY A 93 4.23 8.91 2.32
C GLY A 93 3.80 7.61 2.97
N ALA A 94 4.59 6.55 2.80
CA ALA A 94 4.34 5.24 3.37
C ALA A 94 4.39 5.32 4.91
N SER A 95 3.27 4.99 5.56
CA SER A 95 3.16 4.99 7.03
C SER A 95 3.33 6.37 7.68
N GLN A 96 3.06 7.46 6.96
CA GLN A 96 3.08 8.80 7.53
C GLN A 96 1.83 9.04 8.39
N THR A 97 2.05 9.32 9.67
CA THR A 97 0.99 9.73 10.60
C THR A 97 0.91 11.25 10.62
N ILE A 98 -0.29 11.78 10.39
CA ILE A 98 -0.57 13.23 10.39
C ILE A 98 -1.37 13.65 11.63
N ASP A 99 -2.06 12.70 12.26
CA ASP A 99 -2.78 12.89 13.51
C ASP A 99 -2.46 11.69 14.42
N TRP A 100 -1.68 11.95 15.46
CA TRP A 100 -1.24 10.93 16.42
C TRP A 100 -2.35 10.54 17.40
N GLU A 101 -3.32 11.40 17.66
CA GLU A 101 -4.44 11.05 18.56
C GLU A 101 -5.40 10.09 17.87
N ARG A 102 -5.73 10.38 16.61
CA ARG A 102 -6.67 9.57 15.81
C ARG A 102 -5.99 8.48 14.99
N GLN A 103 -4.65 8.40 15.02
CA GLN A 103 -3.83 7.47 14.24
C GLN A 103 -4.14 7.52 12.73
N LEU A 104 -4.27 8.73 12.18
CA LEU A 104 -4.62 8.95 10.78
C LEU A 104 -3.39 9.26 9.93
N GLY A 105 -3.40 8.73 8.71
CA GLY A 105 -2.59 9.22 7.60
C GLY A 105 -3.43 10.08 6.65
N HIS A 106 -2.81 10.59 5.59
CA HIS A 106 -3.51 11.39 4.58
C HIS A 106 -4.64 10.62 3.87
N LEU A 107 -4.49 9.30 3.72
CA LEU A 107 -5.50 8.37 3.21
C LEU A 107 -5.12 6.94 3.60
N SER A 108 -5.99 5.96 3.32
CA SER A 108 -5.69 4.54 3.53
C SER A 108 -5.02 3.92 2.31
N HIS A 109 -3.73 3.58 2.42
CA HIS A 109 -3.03 2.80 1.38
C HIS A 109 -3.67 1.41 1.16
N LEU A 110 -4.24 0.83 2.21
CA LEU A 110 -4.89 -0.47 2.15
C LEU A 110 -6.18 -0.40 1.32
N GLU A 111 -6.95 0.69 1.48
CA GLU A 111 -8.15 0.93 0.68
C GLU A 111 -7.80 1.12 -0.80
N ILE A 112 -6.74 1.89 -1.10
CA ILE A 112 -6.25 2.04 -2.48
C ILE A 112 -5.82 0.67 -3.03
N GLY A 113 -5.04 -0.11 -2.29
CA GLY A 113 -4.60 -1.44 -2.75
C GLY A 113 -5.77 -2.41 -2.99
N ARG A 114 -6.83 -2.35 -2.16
CA ARG A 114 -8.08 -3.10 -2.34
C ARG A 114 -8.78 -2.71 -3.64
N ARG A 115 -9.02 -1.42 -3.84
CA ARG A 115 -9.63 -0.87 -5.07
C ARG A 115 -8.80 -1.14 -6.31
N ALA A 116 -7.49 -1.21 -6.15
CA ALA A 116 -6.52 -1.52 -7.20
C ALA A 116 -6.39 -3.03 -7.49
N GLY A 117 -7.27 -3.87 -6.92
CA GLY A 117 -7.32 -5.31 -7.17
C GLY A 117 -6.12 -6.09 -6.60
N LEU A 118 -5.38 -5.52 -5.65
CA LEU A 118 -4.19 -6.16 -5.08
C LEU A 118 -4.51 -7.12 -3.93
N GLY A 119 -5.75 -7.13 -3.45
CA GLY A 119 -6.17 -7.94 -2.32
C GLY A 119 -7.56 -7.57 -1.80
N TRP A 120 -7.91 -8.14 -0.65
CA TRP A 120 -9.08 -7.76 0.15
C TRP A 120 -8.65 -7.35 1.56
N ILE A 121 -9.43 -6.52 2.24
CA ILE A 121 -9.17 -6.21 3.66
C ILE A 121 -9.63 -7.40 4.49
N GLY A 122 -8.67 -8.06 5.14
CA GLY A 122 -8.93 -9.23 5.98
C GLY A 122 -9.51 -8.84 7.34
N ARG A 123 -9.92 -9.85 8.12
CA ARG A 123 -10.40 -9.64 9.50
C ARG A 123 -9.36 -8.99 10.41
N SER A 124 -8.06 -9.14 10.08
CA SER A 124 -6.95 -8.46 10.76
C SER A 124 -6.87 -6.95 10.47
N GLY A 125 -7.71 -6.41 9.60
CA GLY A 125 -7.63 -5.02 9.13
C GLY A 125 -6.53 -4.76 8.10
N LEU A 126 -5.72 -5.77 7.75
CA LEU A 126 -4.66 -5.66 6.74
C LEU A 126 -5.16 -6.03 5.35
N LEU A 127 -4.49 -5.52 4.31
CA LEU A 127 -4.71 -5.94 2.94
C LEU A 127 -4.07 -7.31 2.70
N ILE A 128 -4.90 -8.31 2.39
CA ILE A 128 -4.49 -9.68 2.14
C ILE A 128 -4.40 -9.90 0.63
N ASN A 129 -3.19 -10.17 0.15
CA ASN A 129 -2.96 -10.57 -1.23
C ASN A 129 -3.11 -12.10 -1.38
N PRO A 130 -3.71 -12.61 -2.47
CA PRO A 130 -3.86 -14.07 -2.69
C PRO A 130 -2.56 -14.87 -2.65
N ARG A 131 -1.43 -14.25 -3.05
CA ARG A 131 -0.12 -14.92 -3.13
C ARG A 131 0.76 -14.64 -1.93
N TYR A 132 0.72 -13.42 -1.41
CA TYR A 132 1.65 -12.96 -0.37
C TYR A 132 1.01 -12.73 1.01
N GLY A 133 -0.29 -12.98 1.15
CA GLY A 133 -1.02 -12.72 2.39
C GLY A 133 -0.92 -11.26 2.80
N ALA A 134 -0.79 -11.01 4.11
CA ALA A 134 -0.60 -9.68 4.70
C ALA A 134 0.87 -9.18 4.68
N GLN A 135 1.77 -9.88 4.01
CA GLN A 135 3.23 -9.66 4.10
C GLN A 135 3.72 -8.55 3.15
N VAL A 136 2.88 -7.59 2.80
CA VAL A 136 3.19 -6.54 1.82
C VAL A 136 2.96 -5.16 2.42
N ARG A 137 3.93 -4.27 2.22
CA ARG A 137 3.83 -2.85 2.53
C ARG A 137 3.49 -2.07 1.28
N TYR A 138 2.69 -1.02 1.40
CA TYR A 138 2.14 -0.29 0.27
C TYR A 138 2.46 1.20 0.36
N VAL A 139 2.53 1.84 -0.81
CA VAL A 139 2.56 3.29 -1.01
C VAL A 139 1.60 3.65 -2.13
N SER A 140 1.12 4.89 -2.10
CA SER A 140 0.14 5.38 -3.07
C SER A 140 0.59 6.68 -3.71
N ILE A 141 0.34 6.80 -5.02
CA ILE A 141 0.60 8.01 -5.79
C ILE A 141 -0.71 8.40 -6.45
N LEU A 142 -1.21 9.60 -6.14
CA LEU A 142 -2.40 10.14 -6.78
C LEU A 142 -1.97 10.82 -8.08
N THR A 143 -2.77 10.75 -9.15
CA THR A 143 -2.45 11.36 -10.43
C THR A 143 -3.70 11.72 -11.23
N ASP A 144 -3.58 12.68 -12.14
CA ASP A 144 -4.59 13.00 -13.15
C ASP A 144 -4.45 12.15 -14.43
N LEU A 145 -3.38 11.37 -14.55
CA LEU A 145 -3.26 10.37 -15.61
C LEU A 145 -4.41 9.37 -15.53
N GLU A 146 -5.15 9.24 -16.62
CA GLU A 146 -6.16 8.19 -16.77
C GLU A 146 -5.53 6.80 -16.68
N LEU A 147 -6.01 6.01 -15.72
CA LEU A 147 -5.51 4.67 -15.43
C LEU A 147 -6.67 3.68 -15.45
N PRO A 148 -6.40 2.41 -15.79
CA PRO A 148 -7.46 1.40 -15.83
C PRO A 148 -8.05 1.17 -14.45
N THR A 149 -9.37 1.00 -14.41
CA THR A 149 -10.06 0.46 -13.25
C THR A 149 -10.06 -1.06 -13.34
N VAL A 150 -9.78 -1.70 -12.21
CA VAL A 150 -9.84 -3.16 -12.11
C VAL A 150 -10.95 -3.53 -11.14
N LYS A 151 -11.54 -4.72 -11.37
CA LYS A 151 -12.51 -5.27 -10.41
C LYS A 151 -11.78 -5.63 -9.12
N GLU A 152 -12.36 -5.21 -8.01
CA GLU A 152 -11.89 -5.61 -6.68
C GLU A 152 -11.98 -7.12 -6.51
N LEU A 153 -11.03 -7.67 -5.75
CA LEU A 153 -11.06 -9.08 -5.39
C LEU A 153 -12.14 -9.32 -4.33
N PRO A 154 -12.87 -10.45 -4.40
CA PRO A 154 -13.83 -10.80 -3.38
C PRO A 154 -13.14 -11.03 -2.03
N PHE A 155 -13.90 -10.90 -0.94
CA PHE A 155 -13.41 -11.22 0.40
C PHE A 155 -12.98 -12.69 0.48
N GLY A 156 -11.74 -12.93 0.89
CA GLY A 156 -11.11 -14.25 0.84
C GLY A 156 -10.83 -14.92 2.18
N CYS A 157 -11.25 -14.36 3.32
CA CYS A 157 -11.00 -15.05 4.61
C CYS A 157 -11.96 -16.24 4.84
N GLY A 158 -13.18 -16.23 4.27
CA GLY A 158 -14.21 -17.23 4.56
C GLY A 158 -14.40 -17.42 6.07
N ASP A 159 -14.34 -18.68 6.52
CA ASP A 159 -14.46 -19.08 7.93
C ASP A 159 -13.12 -19.06 8.70
N CYS A 160 -12.07 -18.46 8.14
CA CYS A 160 -10.78 -18.34 8.81
C CYS A 160 -10.80 -17.20 9.86
N TYR A 161 -10.41 -17.55 11.09
CA TYR A 161 -10.27 -16.62 12.23
C TYR A 161 -8.87 -16.65 12.87
N LYS A 162 -7.89 -17.31 12.23
CA LYS A 162 -6.53 -17.52 12.79
C LYS A 162 -5.83 -16.23 13.25
N CYS A 163 -6.12 -15.09 12.63
CA CYS A 163 -5.54 -13.81 13.04
C CYS A 163 -6.04 -13.34 14.40
N LEU A 164 -7.27 -13.66 14.78
CA LEU A 164 -7.84 -13.30 16.09
C LEU A 164 -7.21 -14.17 17.18
N ASP A 165 -7.08 -15.47 16.92
CA ASP A 165 -6.47 -16.42 17.86
C ASP A 165 -4.99 -16.09 18.11
N GLY A 166 -4.29 -15.65 17.07
CA GLY A 166 -2.88 -15.30 17.13
C GLY A 166 -2.57 -13.88 17.63
N CYS A 167 -3.58 -13.03 17.86
CA CYS A 167 -3.38 -11.62 18.21
C CYS A 167 -2.98 -11.49 19.70
N PRO A 168 -1.73 -11.08 20.03
CA PRO A 168 -1.29 -10.96 21.42
C PRO A 168 -2.07 -9.87 22.18
N ALA A 169 -2.57 -8.88 21.45
CA ALA A 169 -3.39 -7.78 21.99
C ALA A 169 -4.87 -8.12 22.14
N ARG A 170 -5.34 -9.28 21.64
CA ARG A 170 -6.76 -9.70 21.65
C ARG A 170 -7.71 -8.68 21.03
N ALA A 171 -7.24 -8.02 19.97
CA ALA A 171 -7.97 -7.04 19.18
C ALA A 171 -8.41 -7.63 17.83
#